data_AF-A0A9R1H938-F1
#
_entry.id   AF-A0A9R1H938-F1
#
_cell.length_a   1.000
_cell.length_b   1.000
_cell.length_c   1.000
_cell.angle_alpha   90.00
_cell.angle_beta   90.00
_cell.angle_gamma   90.00
#
_symmetry.space_group_name_H-M   'P 1'
#
loop_
_entity.id
_entity.type
_entity.pdbx_description
1 polymer ?
#
loop_
_entity_poly.entity_id
_entity_poly.type
_entity_poly.pdbx_seq_one_letter_code
_entity_poly.pdbx_strand_id
1 'polypeptide(L)' 'MEGRRTALCFLVVLALLASPTLAERKCYKERFYSMICMKWHCAMECVNQSPDLVLKSAHCTTKHVIMRYCNCEMCTKE' A
#
# COMPACT_ATOMS: atom_id res chain seq x y z
N MET A 1 -9.02 -34.37 37.87
CA MET A 1 -8.12 -33.29 37.41
C MET A 1 -8.37 -33.02 35.91
N GLU A 2 -9.54 -32.48 35.55
CA GLU A 2 -9.96 -32.37 34.14
C GLU A 2 -10.25 -30.93 33.68
N GLY A 3 -10.44 -29.98 34.61
CA GLY A 3 -10.74 -28.58 34.28
C GLY A 3 -9.53 -27.73 33.83
N ARG A 4 -8.29 -28.21 34.03
CA ARG A 4 -7.08 -27.47 33.65
C ARG A 4 -6.81 -27.48 32.15
N ARG A 5 -7.13 -28.59 31.46
CA ARG A 5 -6.93 -28.73 30.00
C ARG A 5 -7.90 -27.85 29.21
N THR A 6 -9.15 -27.75 29.66
CA THR A 6 -10.19 -26.98 28.96
C THR A 6 -9.91 -25.48 29.03
N ALA A 7 -9.52 -24.97 30.20
CA ALA A 7 -9.18 -23.54 30.37
C ALA A 7 -8.00 -23.09 29.51
N LEU A 8 -6.99 -23.96 29.31
CA LEU A 8 -5.83 -23.68 28.45
C LEU A 8 -6.23 -23.55 26.98
N CYS A 9 -7.15 -24.38 26.49
CA CYS A 9 -7.63 -24.28 25.10
C CYS A 9 -8.36 -22.95 24.83
N PHE A 10 -9.21 -22.49 25.77
CA PHE A 10 -9.91 -21.21 25.61
C PHE A 10 -8.95 -20.01 25.63
N LEU A 11 -7.91 -20.05 26.45
CA LEU A 11 -6.91 -18.99 26.53
C LEU A 11 -6.09 -18.84 25.23
N VAL A 12 -5.78 -19.94 24.54
CA VAL A 12 -5.07 -19.91 23.25
C VAL A 12 -5.94 -19.31 22.14
N VAL A 13 -7.25 -19.63 22.13
CA VAL A 13 -8.20 -19.05 21.16
C VAL A 13 -8.37 -17.55 21.35
N LEU A 14 -8.47 -17.08 22.60
CA LEU A 14 -8.52 -15.66 22.93
C LEU A 14 -7.21 -14.92 22.58
N ALA A 15 -6.04 -15.56 22.76
CA ALA A 15 -4.76 -14.98 22.37
C ALA A 15 -4.59 -14.89 20.85
N LEU A 16 -5.12 -15.85 20.08
CA LEU A 16 -5.12 -15.81 18.62
C LEU A 16 -6.03 -14.70 18.07
N LEU A 17 -7.22 -14.50 18.66
CA LEU A 17 -8.16 -13.43 18.31
C LEU A 17 -7.67 -12.03 18.72
N ALA A 18 -6.86 -11.93 19.76
CA ALA A 18 -6.25 -10.69 20.24
C ALA A 18 -4.95 -10.33 19.50
N SER A 19 -4.52 -11.13 18.52
CA SER A 19 -3.47 -10.73 17.60
C SER A 19 -3.97 -9.44 16.91
N PRO A 20 -3.33 -8.28 17.13
CA PRO A 20 -3.68 -7.10 16.37
C PRO A 20 -3.48 -7.51 14.92
N THR A 21 -4.56 -7.55 14.15
CA THR A 21 -4.45 -7.64 12.70
C THR A 21 -3.67 -6.39 12.33
N LEU A 22 -2.36 -6.54 12.13
CA LEU A 22 -1.50 -5.50 11.62
C LEU A 22 -2.25 -4.97 10.41
N ALA A 23 -2.78 -3.75 10.49
CA ALA A 23 -3.64 -3.22 9.44
C ALA A 23 -2.81 -3.26 8.17
N GLU A 24 -3.10 -4.22 7.28
CA GLU A 24 -2.27 -4.44 6.11
C GLU A 24 -2.26 -3.14 5.32
N ARG A 25 -1.07 -2.54 5.18
CA ARG A 25 -0.91 -1.27 4.50
C ARG A 25 -1.37 -1.45 3.06
N LYS A 26 -2.52 -0.86 2.72
CA LYS A 26 -3.10 -1.01 1.38
C LYS A 26 -2.34 -0.13 0.42
N CYS A 27 -1.87 -0.73 -0.68
CA CYS A 27 -1.17 -0.02 -1.75
C CYS A 27 -1.98 -0.09 -3.05
N TYR A 28 -2.00 1.03 -3.76
CA TYR A 28 -2.71 1.28 -5.00
C TYR A 28 -1.71 1.63 -6.09
N LYS A 29 -2.00 1.17 -7.32
CA LYS A 29 -1.20 1.50 -8.48
C LYS A 29 -2.01 2.35 -9.42
N GLU A 30 -1.45 3.48 -9.82
CA GLU A 30 -2.08 4.42 -10.74
C GLU A 30 -1.16 4.68 -11.92
N ARG A 31 -1.76 4.90 -13.09
CA ARG A 31 -1.03 5.21 -14.32
C ARG A 31 -1.77 6.26 -15.12
N PHE A 32 -1.08 7.33 -15.46
CA PHE A 32 -1.60 8.39 -16.32
C PHE A 32 -0.58 8.85 -17.36
N TYR A 33 -1.08 9.45 -18.44
CA TYR A 33 -0.25 10.04 -19.47
C TYR A 33 0.37 11.35 -18.95
N SER A 34 1.68 11.53 -19.14
CA SER A 34 2.38 12.76 -18.76
C SER A 34 3.35 13.12 -19.88
N MET A 35 3.07 14.25 -20.55
CA MET A 35 3.88 14.74 -21.67
C MET A 35 5.34 14.96 -21.25
N ILE A 36 5.55 15.43 -20.01
CA ILE A 36 6.85 15.66 -19.39
C ILE A 36 7.02 14.65 -18.24
N CYS A 37 7.27 13.38 -18.58
CA CYS A 37 7.55 12.39 -17.55
C CYS A 37 9.03 12.40 -17.15
N MET A 38 9.34 13.08 -16.05
CA MET A 38 10.57 12.93 -15.29
C MET A 38 10.25 12.32 -13.93
N LYS A 39 11.17 11.57 -13.32
CA LYS A 39 10.94 10.87 -12.05
C LYS A 39 10.38 11.80 -10.95
N TRP A 40 10.98 12.98 -10.78
CA TRP A 40 10.56 13.94 -9.76
C TRP A 40 9.20 14.58 -10.08
N HIS A 41 8.96 14.95 -11.34
CA HIS A 41 7.67 15.49 -11.78
C HIS A 41 6.54 14.46 -11.60
N CYS A 42 6.79 13.22 -12.02
CA CYS A 42 5.87 12.11 -11.84
C CYS A 42 5.55 11.89 -10.35
N ALA A 43 6.56 11.88 -9.47
CA ALA A 43 6.34 11.78 -8.02
C ALA A 43 5.46 12.91 -7.47
N MET A 44 5.70 14.15 -7.89
CA MET A 44 4.89 15.30 -7.49
C MET A 44 3.45 15.18 -7.97
N GLU A 45 3.23 14.80 -9.23
CA GLU A 45 1.89 14.59 -9.78
C GLU A 45 1.14 13.47 -9.02
N CYS A 46 1.80 12.36 -8.69
CA CYS A 46 1.21 11.28 -7.88
C CYS A 46 0.71 11.83 -6.52
N VAL A 47 1.55 12.59 -5.81
CA VAL A 47 1.21 13.17 -4.50
C VAL A 47 0.09 14.19 -4.60
N ASN A 48 0.08 15.02 -5.65
CA ASN A 48 -0.97 16.02 -5.86
C ASN A 48 -2.33 15.38 -6.17
N GLN A 49 -2.36 14.25 -6.89
CA GLN A 49 -3.59 13.53 -7.19
C GLN A 49 -4.14 12.76 -5.99
N SER A 50 -3.27 12.31 -5.08
CA SER A 50 -3.65 11.54 -3.89
C SER A 50 -2.94 12.04 -2.62
N PRO A 51 -3.34 13.21 -2.08
CA PRO A 51 -2.67 13.82 -0.93
C PRO A 51 -2.82 13.02 0.38
N ASP A 52 -3.85 12.18 0.47
CA ASP A 52 -4.14 11.33 1.62
C ASP A 52 -3.27 10.08 1.68
N LEU A 53 -2.63 9.71 0.57
CA LEU A 53 -1.77 8.53 0.47
C LEU A 53 -0.29 8.90 0.59
N VAL A 54 0.54 7.91 0.88
CA VAL A 54 2.00 8.03 0.91
C VAL A 54 2.56 7.45 -0.38
N LEU A 55 3.35 8.24 -1.09
CA LEU A 55 4.06 7.78 -2.28
C LEU A 55 5.13 6.76 -1.89
N LYS A 56 5.03 5.54 -2.43
CA LYS A 56 6.03 4.49 -2.27
C LYS A 56 6.99 4.44 -3.45
N SER A 57 6.47 4.54 -4.66
CA SER A 57 7.31 4.60 -5.87
C SER A 57 6.65 5.42 -6.97
N ALA A 58 7.47 6.07 -7.79
CA ALA A 58 7.05 6.79 -8.99
C ALA A 58 8.08 6.58 -10.09
N HIS A 59 7.64 6.18 -11.28
CA HIS A 59 8.52 5.96 -12.42
C HIS A 59 7.83 6.23 -13.76
N CYS A 60 8.67 6.59 -14.74
CA CYS A 60 8.22 6.89 -16.09
C CYS A 60 8.41 5.68 -17.00
N THR A 61 7.40 5.38 -17.80
CA THR A 61 7.48 4.41 -18.90
C THR A 61 7.22 5.10 -20.23
N THR A 62 7.84 4.62 -21.30
CA THR A 62 7.61 5.14 -22.66
C THR A 62 6.97 4.05 -23.52
N LYS A 63 5.88 4.39 -24.21
CA LYS A 63 5.21 3.55 -25.20
C LYS A 63 5.26 4.24 -26.56
N HIS A 64 5.49 3.48 -27.64
CA HIS A 64 5.53 4.01 -29.01
C HIS A 64 6.42 5.25 -29.19
N VAL A 65 7.66 5.20 -28.69
CA VAL A 65 8.74 6.22 -28.84
C VAL A 65 8.48 7.60 -28.23
N ILE A 66 7.23 8.09 -28.22
CA ILE A 66 6.86 9.45 -27.79
C ILE A 66 5.91 9.47 -26.59
N MET A 67 5.08 8.44 -26.38
CA MET A 67 4.07 8.49 -25.33
C MET A 67 4.67 8.13 -23.99
N ARG A 68 4.79 9.11 -23.09
CA ARG A 68 5.32 8.90 -21.75
C ARG A 68 4.18 8.77 -20.73
N TYR A 69 4.33 7.83 -19.81
CA TYR A 69 3.38 7.55 -18.76
C TYR A 69 4.06 7.62 -17.41
N CYS A 70 3.41 8.30 -16.47
CA CYS A 70 3.78 8.25 -15.06
C CYS A 70 3.06 7.07 -14.41
N ASN A 71 3.80 6.30 -13.62
CA ASN A 71 3.29 5.14 -12.89
C ASN A 71 3.59 5.36 -11.42
N CYS A 72 2.55 5.36 -10.61
CA CYS A 72 2.58 5.63 -9.17
C CYS A 72 2.23 4.36 -8.40
N GLU A 73 2.92 4.13 -7.29
CA GLU A 73 2.51 3.20 -6.25
C GLU A 73 2.35 4.00 -4.95
N MET A 74 1.13 4.04 -4.42
CA MET A 74 0.76 4.86 -3.28
C MET A 74 0.09 4.00 -2.23
N CYS A 75 0.40 4.20 -0.96
CA CYS A 75 -0.10 3.36 0.13
C CYS A 75 -0.78 4.19 1.22
N THR A 76 -1.70 3.59 1.96
CA THR A 76 -2.32 4.26 3.12
C THR A 76 -1.27 4.67 4.16
N LYS A 77 -1.55 5.79 4.84
CA LYS A 77 -0.84 6.19 6.07
C LYS A 77 -1.22 5.19 7.16
N GLU A 78 -0.23 4.72 7.91
CA GLU A 78 -0.44 3.84 9.08
C GLU A 78 -1.05 4.63 10.25
#